data_AF-A0A924CG01-F1
#
_entry.id   AF-A0A924CG01-F1
#
_cell.length_a   1.000
_cell.length_b   1.000
_cell.length_c   1.000
_cell.angle_alpha   90.00
_cell.angle_beta   90.00
_cell.angle_gamma   90.00
#
_symmetry.space_group_name_H-M   'P 1'
#
loop_
_entity.id
_entity.type
_entity.pdbx_description
1 polymer ?
#
loop_
_entity_poly.entity_id
_entity_poly.type
_entity_poly.pdbx_seq_one_letter_code
_entity_poly.pdbx_strand_id
1 'polypeptide(L)'
;FQFLVVKHNEHQIADIKQLAKDVGVDEVRFKTAQVYDYKNDPNNLIPTIDKYSRYKKNADGTHTAKNKLANRCWKMQHANVITWDGLVVPCCFDKDALHQLGNLKNQSFKQIWHNDNYKQFRNQLMKSRKNIDICANCSEGVSVWKD
;
A
#
# COMPACT_ATOMS: atom_id res chain seq x y z
N PHE A 1 12.68 3.98 13.45
CA PHE A 1 12.74 3.04 12.30
C PHE A 1 11.36 2.53 11.90
N GLN A 2 11.17 2.20 10.62
CA GLN A 2 10.04 1.39 10.13
C GLN A 2 10.57 0.05 9.65
N PHE A 3 10.02 -1.05 10.16
CA PHE A 3 10.45 -2.41 9.83
C PHE A 3 9.30 -3.17 9.16
N LEU A 4 9.50 -3.52 7.89
CA LEU A 4 8.55 -4.33 7.13
C LEU A 4 8.76 -5.79 7.49
N VAL A 5 7.76 -6.41 8.13
CA VAL A 5 7.85 -7.81 8.55
C VAL A 5 7.41 -8.71 7.40
N VAL A 6 8.31 -9.60 6.98
CA VAL A 6 8.13 -10.66 5.99
C VAL A 6 8.69 -11.97 6.56
N LYS A 7 8.31 -13.11 5.97
CA LYS A 7 8.79 -14.43 6.43
C LYS A 7 10.31 -14.51 6.60
N HIS A 8 11.06 -13.88 5.69
CA HIS A 8 12.52 -13.89 5.69
C HIS A 8 13.17 -13.15 6.87
N ASN A 9 12.47 -12.23 7.54
CA ASN A 9 13.04 -11.41 8.60
C ASN A 9 12.22 -11.42 9.90
N GLU A 10 11.12 -12.18 9.97
CA GLU A 10 10.25 -12.21 11.15
C GLU A 10 10.97 -12.70 12.41
N HIS A 11 12.04 -13.48 12.26
CA HIS A 11 12.91 -13.92 13.35
C HIS A 11 13.82 -12.80 13.91
N GLN A 12 14.00 -11.70 13.18
CA GLN A 12 14.90 -10.58 13.54
C GLN A 12 14.17 -9.43 14.27
N ILE A 13 12.93 -9.65 14.72
CA ILE A 13 12.13 -8.64 15.42
C ILE A 13 12.81 -8.18 16.72
N ALA A 14 13.49 -9.08 17.43
CA ALA A 14 14.26 -8.72 18.62
C ALA A 14 15.51 -7.89 18.25
N ASP A 15 16.21 -8.30 17.18
CA ASP A 15 17.45 -7.65 16.73
C ASP A 15 17.22 -6.20 16.31
N ILE A 16 16.15 -5.91 15.55
CA ILE A 16 15.85 -4.52 15.15
C ILE A 16 15.48 -3.64 16.35
N LYS A 17 14.90 -4.21 17.41
CA LYS A 17 14.64 -3.47 18.67
C LYS A 17 15.94 -3.17 19.41
N GLN A 18 16.89 -4.10 19.41
CA GLN A 18 18.20 -3.87 20.01
C GLN A 18 18.98 -2.81 19.22
N LEU A 19 19.06 -2.95 17.90
CA LEU A 19 19.71 -1.98 17.02
C LEU A 19 19.12 -0.58 17.19
N ALA A 20 17.81 -0.46 17.34
CA ALA A 20 17.15 0.81 17.58
C ALA A 20 17.60 1.49 18.88
N LYS A 21 17.77 0.71 19.96
CA LYS A 21 18.31 1.23 21.23
C LYS A 21 19.75 1.67 21.08
N ASP A 22 20.57 0.86 20.42
CA ASP A 22 22.01 1.12 20.25
C ASP A 22 22.27 2.37 19.41
N VAL A 23 21.46 2.60 18.39
CA VAL A 23 21.53 3.79 17.52
C VAL A 23 20.85 5.01 18.17
N GLY A 24 19.97 4.80 19.15
CA GLY A 24 19.24 5.87 19.82
C GLY A 24 18.08 6.45 19.00
N VAL A 25 17.37 5.62 18.21
CA VAL A 25 16.15 6.08 17.50
C VAL A 25 14.95 6.14 18.44
N ASP A 26 14.02 7.06 18.20
CA ASP A 26 12.87 7.29 19.10
C ASP A 26 11.95 6.07 19.22
N GLU A 27 11.71 5.35 18.13
CA GLU A 27 10.80 4.20 18.10
C GLU A 27 11.07 3.23 16.94
N VAL A 28 10.58 2.00 17.05
CA VAL A 28 10.50 1.02 15.97
C VAL A 28 9.04 0.71 15.69
N ARG A 29 8.59 0.92 14.45
CA ARG A 29 7.24 0.54 14.01
C ARG A 29 7.28 -0.67 13.09
N PHE A 30 6.50 -1.69 13.44
CA PHE A 30 6.34 -2.89 12.61
C PHE A 30 5.18 -2.72 11.64
N LYS A 31 5.45 -2.98 10.36
CA LYS A 31 4.47 -2.86 9.29
C LYS A 31 4.23 -4.21 8.63
N THR A 32 2.95 -4.54 8.41
CA THR A 32 2.58 -5.73 7.62
C THR A 32 2.83 -5.47 6.13
N ALA A 33 3.46 -6.43 5.43
CA ALA A 33 3.72 -6.30 4.00
C ALA A 33 2.46 -6.42 3.13
N GLN A 34 2.41 -5.63 2.05
CA GLN A 34 1.48 -5.85 0.95
C GLN A 34 2.19 -6.70 -0.11
N VAL A 35 1.61 -7.86 -0.43
CA VAL A 35 2.14 -8.79 -1.44
C VAL A 35 1.23 -8.75 -2.66
N TYR A 36 1.82 -8.71 -3.86
CA TYR A 36 1.08 -8.66 -5.12
C TYR A 36 0.30 -9.95 -5.36
N ASP A 37 1.00 -11.06 -5.62
CA ASP A 37 0.40 -12.39 -5.67
C ASP A 37 0.39 -13.01 -4.25
N TYR A 38 -0.41 -12.41 -3.38
CA TYR A 38 -0.59 -12.96 -2.03
C TYR A 38 -1.34 -14.29 -2.06
N LYS A 39 -2.15 -14.56 -3.09
CA LYS A 39 -2.95 -15.77 -3.17
C LYS A 39 -2.06 -17.01 -3.22
N ASN A 40 -1.01 -16.98 -4.03
CA ASN A 40 -0.06 -18.09 -4.20
C ASN A 40 1.24 -17.90 -3.41
N ASP A 41 1.61 -16.66 -3.08
CA ASP A 41 2.86 -16.31 -2.38
C ASP A 41 4.12 -16.99 -2.95
N PRO A 42 4.41 -16.85 -4.26
CA PRO A 42 5.48 -17.59 -4.93
C PRO A 42 6.87 -17.32 -4.34
N ASN A 43 7.04 -16.16 -3.72
CA ASN A 43 8.29 -15.73 -3.11
C ASN A 43 8.35 -15.98 -1.60
N ASN A 44 7.38 -16.70 -1.01
CA ASN A 44 7.34 -17.01 0.42
C ASN A 44 7.50 -15.76 1.31
N LEU A 45 6.80 -14.67 1.00
CA LEU A 45 6.94 -13.39 1.71
C LEU A 45 6.03 -13.29 2.93
N ILE A 46 4.92 -14.04 2.96
CA ILE A 46 3.90 -13.91 4.00
C ILE A 46 4.43 -14.46 5.34
N PRO A 47 4.48 -13.64 6.41
CA PRO A 47 4.93 -14.08 7.74
C PRO A 47 4.13 -15.25 8.28
N THR A 48 4.78 -16.11 9.06
CA THR A 48 4.10 -17.17 9.83
C THR A 48 3.48 -16.62 11.11
N ILE A 49 4.00 -15.50 11.63
CA ILE A 49 3.44 -14.83 12.81
C ILE A 49 2.17 -14.05 12.42
N ASP A 50 0.99 -14.57 12.81
CA ASP A 50 -0.32 -14.05 12.40
C ASP A 50 -0.49 -12.54 12.67
N LYS A 51 0.04 -12.06 13.81
CA LYS A 51 0.04 -10.64 14.22
C LYS A 51 0.61 -9.74 13.13
N TYR A 52 1.69 -10.16 12.46
CA TYR A 52 2.38 -9.39 11.42
C TYR A 52 1.93 -9.76 10.00
N SER A 53 1.02 -10.73 9.87
CA SER A 53 0.46 -11.11 8.58
C SER A 53 -0.82 -10.36 8.26
N ARG A 54 -0.85 -9.83 7.04
CA ARG A 54 -2.02 -9.18 6.43
C ARG A 54 -3.01 -10.18 5.84
N TYR A 55 -2.56 -11.41 5.62
CA TYR A 55 -3.29 -12.44 4.90
C TYR A 55 -3.52 -13.65 5.81
N LYS A 56 -4.67 -14.29 5.67
CA LYS A 56 -4.99 -15.56 6.32
C LYS A 56 -4.72 -16.69 5.34
N LYS A 57 -3.99 -17.72 5.78
CA LYS A 57 -3.83 -18.96 5.01
C LYS A 57 -5.11 -19.79 5.11
N ASN A 58 -5.62 -20.22 3.96
CA ASN A 58 -6.80 -21.05 3.83
C ASN A 58 -6.43 -22.54 3.88
N ALA A 59 -7.43 -23.41 4.02
CA ALA A 59 -7.24 -24.86 4.07
C ALA A 59 -6.67 -25.44 2.76
N ASP A 60 -6.97 -24.80 1.62
CA ASP A 60 -6.45 -25.17 0.30
C ASP A 60 -5.02 -24.67 0.03
N GLY A 61 -4.38 -24.02 1.02
CA GLY A 61 -3.04 -23.46 0.91
C GLY A 61 -2.98 -22.04 0.33
N THR A 62 -4.06 -21.51 -0.25
CA THR A 62 -4.12 -20.13 -0.75
C THR A 62 -4.24 -19.13 0.39
N HIS A 63 -4.09 -17.82 0.10
CA HIS A 63 -4.30 -16.77 1.09
C HIS A 63 -5.46 -15.82 0.76
N THR A 64 -6.11 -15.32 1.80
CA THR A 64 -7.16 -14.29 1.74
C THR A 64 -6.78 -13.05 2.55
N ALA A 65 -7.11 -11.85 2.06
CA ALA A 65 -6.85 -10.62 2.81
C ALA A 65 -7.75 -10.51 4.05
N LYS A 66 -7.17 -10.19 5.21
CA LYS A 66 -7.92 -10.06 6.48
C LYS A 66 -8.75 -8.78 6.55
N ASN A 67 -8.22 -7.69 6.01
CA ASN A 67 -8.83 -6.36 6.14
C ASN A 67 -9.91 -6.13 5.08
N LYS A 68 -11.07 -5.62 5.50
CA LYS A 68 -12.10 -5.13 4.59
C LYS A 68 -11.78 -3.68 4.19
N LEU A 69 -11.84 -3.39 2.89
CA LEU A 69 -11.66 -2.04 2.36
C LEU A 69 -13.03 -1.41 2.07
N ALA A 70 -13.25 -0.20 2.58
CA ALA A 70 -14.41 0.59 2.17
C ALA A 70 -14.15 1.19 0.77
N ASN A 71 -15.21 1.38 -0.03
CA ASN A 71 -15.18 2.06 -1.35
C ASN A 71 -15.04 3.58 -1.21
N ARG A 72 -14.08 4.00 -0.38
CA ARG A 72 -13.67 5.40 -0.17
C ARG A 72 -12.18 5.41 0.15
N CYS A 73 -11.51 6.48 -0.24
CA CYS A 73 -10.07 6.64 -0.08
C CYS A 73 -9.79 8.10 0.25
N TRP A 74 -9.31 8.35 1.47
CA TRP A 74 -9.03 9.71 1.93
C TRP A 74 -7.91 10.35 1.09
N LYS A 75 -6.86 9.58 0.79
CA LYS A 75 -5.75 10.01 -0.08
C LYS A 75 -6.23 10.71 -1.36
N MET A 76 -7.25 10.18 -2.04
CA MET A 76 -7.77 10.77 -3.29
C MET A 76 -8.37 12.18 -3.16
N GLN A 77 -8.66 12.62 -1.94
CA GLN A 77 -9.24 13.93 -1.65
C GLN A 77 -8.20 14.96 -1.24
N HIS A 78 -7.01 14.54 -0.80
CA HIS A 78 -6.02 15.47 -0.24
C HIS A 78 -4.58 15.28 -0.75
N ALA A 79 -4.31 14.25 -1.55
CA ALA A 79 -2.95 13.96 -2.03
C ALA A 79 -2.95 13.18 -3.36
N ASN A 80 -1.79 13.23 -4.01
CA ASN A 80 -1.43 12.45 -5.18
C ASN A 80 0.09 12.17 -5.14
N VAL A 81 0.61 11.54 -6.18
CA VAL A 81 2.06 11.45 -6.41
C VAL A 81 2.40 12.15 -7.72
N ILE A 82 3.56 12.79 -7.77
CA ILE A 82 4.16 13.37 -8.97
C ILE A 82 5.44 12.59 -9.23
N THR A 83 5.58 11.98 -10.39
CA THR A 83 6.78 11.26 -10.79
C THR A 83 7.89 12.24 -11.18
N TRP A 84 9.14 11.75 -11.23
CA TRP A 84 10.31 12.57 -11.54
C TRP A 84 10.23 13.25 -12.92
N ASP A 85 9.49 12.66 -13.87
CA ASP A 85 9.31 13.15 -15.23
C ASP A 85 8.02 13.99 -15.42
N GLY A 86 7.31 14.30 -14.33
CA GLY A 86 6.18 15.21 -14.30
C GLY A 86 4.80 14.57 -14.47
N LEU A 87 4.68 13.24 -14.51
CA LEU A 87 3.39 12.57 -14.52
C LEU A 87 2.72 12.70 -13.14
N VAL A 88 1.41 12.91 -13.16
CA VAL A 88 0.57 12.94 -11.96
C VAL A 88 -0.20 11.63 -11.88
N VAL A 89 -0.04 10.89 -10.78
CA VAL A 89 -0.68 9.58 -10.55
C VAL A 89 -1.48 9.59 -9.23
N PRO A 90 -2.51 8.74 -9.07
CA PRO A 90 -3.46 8.84 -7.97
C PRO A 90 -2.82 8.62 -6.59
N CYS A 91 -1.86 7.71 -6.47
CA CYS A 91 -1.18 7.42 -5.21
C CYS A 91 0.08 6.57 -5.40
N CYS A 92 0.86 6.40 -4.32
CA CYS A 92 2.08 5.60 -4.32
C CYS A 92 1.87 4.07 -4.46
N PHE A 93 0.62 3.60 -4.52
CA PHE A 93 0.35 2.20 -4.92
C PHE A 93 0.42 2.01 -6.43
N ASP A 94 0.35 3.09 -7.22
CA ASP A 94 0.63 3.07 -8.65
C ASP A 94 2.15 3.14 -8.90
N LYS A 95 2.84 2.03 -8.60
CA LYS A 95 4.32 1.99 -8.57
C LYS A 95 4.93 2.18 -9.96
N ASP A 96 4.21 1.78 -10.99
CA ASP A 96 4.64 1.82 -12.40
C ASP A 96 3.98 2.95 -13.19
N ALA A 97 3.26 3.85 -12.52
CA ALA A 97 2.57 4.99 -13.11
C ALA A 97 1.61 4.63 -14.27
N LEU A 98 0.85 3.54 -14.09
CA LEU A 98 -0.12 3.05 -15.08
C LEU A 98 -1.43 3.87 -15.07
N HIS A 99 -1.76 4.53 -13.96
CA HIS A 99 -2.97 5.32 -13.79
C HIS A 99 -2.68 6.82 -13.90
N GLN A 100 -2.22 7.26 -15.07
CA GLN A 100 -1.84 8.65 -15.31
C GLN A 100 -3.05 9.59 -15.32
N LEU A 101 -3.06 10.56 -14.40
CA LEU A 101 -4.12 11.57 -14.27
C LEU A 101 -3.80 12.84 -15.06
N GLY A 102 -2.54 13.08 -15.38
CA GLY A 102 -2.10 14.23 -16.18
C GLY A 102 -0.58 14.34 -16.23
N ASN A 103 -0.08 15.37 -16.92
CA ASN A 103 1.35 15.65 -17.06
C ASN A 103 1.65 17.14 -16.88
N LEU A 104 2.52 17.47 -15.93
CA LEU A 104 2.90 18.84 -15.58
C LEU A 104 3.70 19.56 -16.67
N LYS A 105 4.23 18.83 -17.66
CA LYS A 105 4.86 19.41 -18.86
C LYS A 105 3.87 20.17 -19.73
N ASN A 106 2.58 19.79 -19.69
CA ASN A 106 1.55 20.30 -20.60
C ASN A 106 0.43 21.05 -19.88
N GLN A 107 0.26 20.83 -18.57
CA GLN A 107 -0.87 21.34 -17.79
C GLN A 107 -0.41 21.77 -16.40
N SER A 108 -0.99 22.83 -15.85
CA SER A 108 -0.82 23.15 -14.44
C SER A 108 -1.45 22.07 -13.54
N PHE A 109 -0.93 21.90 -12.33
CA PHE A 109 -1.51 20.97 -11.37
C PHE A 109 -2.99 21.28 -11.08
N LYS A 110 -3.37 22.56 -11.02
CA LYS A 110 -4.77 22.97 -10.83
C LYS A 110 -5.68 22.46 -11.95
N GLN A 111 -5.22 22.50 -13.20
CA GLN A 111 -5.97 21.94 -14.33
C GLN A 111 -6.09 20.42 -14.19
N ILE A 112 -5.01 19.72 -13.84
CA ILE A 112 -4.99 18.27 -13.68
C ILE A 112 -5.94 17.81 -12.57
N TRP A 113 -5.93 18.47 -11.41
CA TRP A 113 -6.78 18.12 -10.27
C TRP A 113 -8.30 18.18 -10.57
N HIS A 114 -8.69 19.00 -11.55
CA HIS A 114 -10.08 19.22 -11.95
C HIS A 114 -10.41 18.62 -13.33
N ASN A 115 -9.49 17.89 -13.97
CA ASN A 115 -9.73 17.29 -15.27
C ASN A 115 -10.60 16.03 -15.17
N ASP A 116 -10.97 15.47 -16.32
CA ASP A 116 -11.89 14.35 -16.37
C ASP A 116 -11.24 13.03 -15.98
N ASN A 117 -9.94 12.83 -16.23
CA ASN A 117 -9.20 11.65 -15.75
C ASN A 117 -9.28 11.55 -14.22
N TYR A 118 -9.06 12.66 -13.52
CA TYR A 118 -9.13 12.74 -12.07
C TYR A 118 -10.54 12.45 -11.54
N LYS A 119 -11.57 13.07 -12.14
CA LYS A 119 -12.98 12.82 -11.79
C LYS A 119 -13.37 11.37 -12.04
N GLN A 120 -12.97 10.80 -13.18
CA GLN A 120 -13.27 9.43 -13.55
C GLN A 120 -12.65 8.44 -12.57
N PHE A 121 -11.37 8.62 -12.21
CA PHE A 121 -10.70 7.76 -11.23
C PHE A 121 -11.41 7.82 -9.87
N ARG A 122 -11.75 9.02 -9.38
CA ARG A 122 -12.53 9.19 -8.13
C ARG A 122 -13.88 8.48 -8.19
N ASN A 123 -14.59 8.61 -9.32
CA ASN A 123 -15.88 7.96 -9.52
C ASN A 123 -15.76 6.43 -9.55
N GLN A 124 -14.74 5.88 -10.21
CA GLN A 124 -14.48 4.43 -10.21
C GLN A 124 -14.19 3.93 -8.80
N LEU A 125 -13.38 4.66 -8.04
CA LEU A 125 -13.04 4.31 -6.67
C LEU A 125 -14.26 4.30 -5.74
N MET A 126 -15.17 5.28 -5.89
CA MET A 126 -16.42 5.34 -5.12
C MET A 126 -17.38 4.21 -5.47
N LYS A 127 -17.40 3.76 -6.72
CA LYS A 127 -18.19 2.60 -7.15
C LYS A 127 -17.66 1.30 -6.55
N SER A 128 -16.38 1.00 -6.77
CA SER A 128 -15.75 -0.22 -6.27
C SER A 128 -14.23 -0.16 -6.36
N ARG A 129 -13.55 -0.24 -5.21
CA ARG A 129 -12.08 -0.39 -5.18
C ARG A 129 -11.60 -1.71 -5.78
N LYS A 130 -12.45 -2.73 -5.83
CA LYS A 130 -12.09 -4.04 -6.39
C LYS A 130 -11.85 -3.98 -7.91
N ASN A 131 -12.33 -2.92 -8.57
CA ASN A 131 -12.23 -2.77 -10.02
C ASN A 131 -10.94 -2.02 -10.43
N ILE A 132 -10.16 -1.55 -9.45
CA ILE A 132 -8.89 -0.86 -9.68
C ILE A 132 -7.81 -1.72 -9.01
N ASP A 133 -6.93 -2.29 -9.81
CA ASP A 133 -5.85 -3.20 -9.41
C ASP A 133 -5.04 -2.67 -8.22
N ILE A 134 -4.59 -1.41 -8.30
CA ILE A 134 -3.81 -0.76 -7.23
C ILE A 134 -4.63 -0.51 -5.97
N CYS A 135 -5.96 -0.47 -6.06
CA CYS A 135 -6.85 -0.20 -4.92
C CYS A 135 -7.35 -1.49 -4.24
N ALA A 136 -7.47 -2.59 -4.98
CA ALA A 136 -8.10 -3.82 -4.50
C ALA A 136 -7.36 -4.49 -3.32
N ASN A 137 -6.05 -4.22 -3.17
CA ASN A 137 -5.18 -4.77 -2.12
C ASN A 137 -4.33 -3.68 -1.41
N CYS A 138 -4.72 -2.41 -1.51
CA CYS A 138 -3.94 -1.32 -0.90
C CYS A 138 -4.08 -1.25 0.63
N SER A 139 -3.25 -0.42 1.27
CA SER A 139 -3.29 -0.17 2.72
C SER A 139 -3.96 1.11 3.15
N GLU A 140 -4.51 1.87 2.21
CA GLU A 140 -5.12 3.15 2.52
C GLU A 140 -6.49 2.95 3.19
N GLY A 141 -6.60 3.43 4.43
CA GLY A 141 -7.80 3.31 5.27
C GLY A 141 -7.89 2.03 6.12
N VAL A 142 -6.79 1.29 6.28
CA VAL A 142 -6.74 0.10 7.16
C VAL A 142 -5.53 0.14 8.10
N SER A 143 -5.64 -0.49 9.27
CA SER A 143 -4.49 -0.62 10.17
C SER A 143 -3.44 -1.56 9.58
N VAL A 144 -2.20 -1.08 9.52
CA VAL A 144 -1.00 -1.83 9.09
C VAL A 144 0.11 -1.87 10.15
N TRP A 145 -0.07 -1.11 11.22
CA TRP A 145 0.84 -1.05 12.35
C TRP A 145 0.45 -2.10 13.38
N LYS A 146 1.45 -2.70 14.02
CA LYS A 146 1.27 -3.72 15.05
C LYS A 146 2.16 -3.39 16.24
N ASP A 147 1.54 -3.24 17.40
CA ASP A 147 2.19 -3.04 18.70
C ASP A 147 2.69 -4.38 19.24
#